data_AF-A0A3S2AJJ7-F1
#
_entry.id   AF-A0A3S2AJJ7-F1
#
_cell.length_a   1.000
_cell.length_b   1.000
_cell.length_c   1.000
_cell.angle_alpha   90.00
_cell.angle_beta   90.00
_cell.angle_gamma   90.00
#
_symmetry.space_group_name_H-M   'P 1'
#
loop_
_entity.id
_entity.type
_entity.pdbx_description
1 polymer ?
#
loop_
_entity_poly.entity_id
_entity_poly.type
_entity_poly.pdbx_seq_one_letter_code
_entity_poly.pdbx_strand_id
1 'polypeptide(L)'
;LDEARARIVDSHEEISAAFAEAEMLLQDAPDLGDLQLQLEQSSANVARDRAALADARAVHEGLRREAEARARRLDAIGAERSNWLERAENASTQIASLGERKAEAEAERERLADAPDEIDAKRRALLSQLTEAETLRKAAADRLQEAENRQSELDKAATGAIQFLAEARESRVRAEERLTAADERRLEVQARIQETLNTPPHLVIRHTGLEADSPMPEMPEIERQLDRLKIERERLGAVNLRAEEEQKELSDRLEAIVSEREDIIEAIRKLRQAIQSLNREGRERLLAAFDVVNGHFQRLFSHLFGGGTAELQLIESDDPLEAGLEILARPPGKKPQTMTLLSGGEQALTAMSLIFAVFLTNPAPICVLDEVDAPLDDHNVERFCNLMDEMAATTETRFVIITHNPITMARMNRLFGVTMAEQGVSQLVSVDLQAAEAMREAS
;
A
#
# COMPACT_ATOMS: atom_id res chain seq x y z
N LEU A 1 205.39 69.47 -69.31
CA LEU A 1 205.93 68.33 -68.54
C LEU A 1 206.25 68.73 -67.10
N ASP A 2 206.70 69.97 -66.83
CA ASP A 2 206.95 70.41 -65.45
C ASP A 2 205.69 70.84 -64.65
N GLU A 3 204.68 71.42 -65.31
CA GLU A 3 203.42 71.84 -64.65
C GLU A 3 202.54 70.67 -64.17
N ALA A 4 202.60 69.52 -64.85
CA ALA A 4 201.82 68.33 -64.49
C ALA A 4 202.44 67.57 -63.31
N ARG A 5 203.76 67.70 -63.10
CA ARG A 5 204.46 67.04 -61.99
C ARG A 5 204.23 67.78 -60.67
N ALA A 6 204.10 69.11 -60.71
CA ALA A 6 203.76 69.91 -59.54
C ALA A 6 202.35 69.60 -58.99
N ARG A 7 201.34 69.46 -59.87
CA ARG A 7 199.96 69.15 -59.44
C ARG A 7 199.78 67.78 -58.78
N ILE A 8 200.59 66.79 -59.14
CA ILE A 8 200.50 65.44 -58.53
C ILE A 8 201.13 65.44 -57.13
N VAL A 9 202.15 66.28 -56.89
CA VAL A 9 202.77 66.40 -55.57
C VAL A 9 201.81 67.09 -54.59
N ASP A 10 201.18 68.20 -54.98
CA ASP A 10 200.20 68.90 -54.14
C ASP A 10 199.00 67.99 -53.79
N SER A 11 198.49 67.21 -54.76
CA SER A 11 197.40 66.26 -54.52
C SER A 11 197.77 65.13 -53.55
N HIS A 12 199.04 64.71 -53.52
CA HIS A 12 199.50 63.67 -52.59
C HIS A 12 199.63 64.22 -51.16
N GLU A 13 200.04 65.48 -51.02
CA GLU A 13 200.12 66.15 -49.72
C GLU A 13 198.72 66.40 -49.12
N GLU A 14 197.73 66.81 -49.91
CA GLU A 14 196.35 66.98 -49.43
C GLU A 14 195.71 65.67 -48.95
N ILE A 15 195.87 64.56 -49.70
CA ILE A 15 195.30 63.26 -49.31
C ILE A 15 196.01 62.69 -48.07
N SER A 16 197.33 62.92 -47.95
CA SER A 16 198.07 62.50 -46.75
C SER A 16 197.64 63.29 -45.51
N ALA A 17 197.32 64.58 -45.66
CA ALA A 17 196.80 65.40 -44.56
C ALA A 17 195.40 64.94 -44.12
N ALA A 18 194.48 64.67 -45.05
CA ALA A 18 193.13 64.19 -44.71
C ALA A 18 193.13 62.80 -44.06
N PHE A 19 194.05 61.91 -44.46
CA PHE A 19 194.20 60.61 -43.81
C PHE A 19 194.69 60.75 -42.37
N ALA A 20 195.67 61.63 -42.12
CA ALA A 20 196.17 61.90 -40.77
C ALA A 20 195.08 62.49 -39.85
N GLU A 21 194.21 63.36 -40.38
CA GLU A 21 193.10 63.95 -39.62
C GLU A 21 192.02 62.92 -39.26
N ALA A 22 191.68 62.01 -40.18
CA ALA A 22 190.74 60.91 -39.90
C ALA A 22 191.31 59.88 -38.91
N GLU A 23 192.62 59.62 -38.96
CA GLU A 23 193.32 58.73 -38.03
C GLU A 23 193.36 59.32 -36.60
N MET A 24 193.51 60.65 -36.48
CA MET A 24 193.38 61.37 -35.20
C MET A 24 191.95 61.30 -34.63
N LEU A 25 190.90 61.50 -35.45
CA LEU A 25 189.51 61.43 -34.98
C LEU A 25 189.09 60.03 -34.53
N LEU A 26 189.68 58.97 -35.10
CA LEU A 26 189.45 57.60 -34.65
C LEU A 26 190.20 57.30 -33.33
N GLN A 27 191.37 57.91 -33.11
CA GLN A 27 192.11 57.81 -31.84
C GLN A 27 191.44 58.56 -30.68
N ASP A 28 190.76 59.67 -30.95
CA ASP A 28 190.04 60.47 -29.94
C ASP A 28 188.59 59.98 -29.67
N ALA A 29 188.14 58.91 -30.33
CA ALA A 29 186.82 58.32 -30.06
C ALA A 29 186.83 57.56 -28.73
N PRO A 30 185.92 57.84 -27.78
CA PRO A 30 185.89 57.18 -26.49
C PRO A 30 185.50 55.70 -26.62
N ASP A 31 186.20 54.84 -25.88
CA ASP A 31 185.93 53.39 -25.81
C ASP A 31 184.59 53.12 -25.11
N LEU A 32 183.61 52.63 -25.88
CA LEU A 32 182.25 52.31 -25.40
C LEU A 32 182.11 50.86 -24.88
N GLY A 33 183.20 50.07 -24.87
CA GLY A 33 183.17 48.67 -24.47
C GLY A 33 182.71 48.44 -23.03
N ASP A 34 183.11 49.31 -22.10
CA ASP A 34 182.77 49.19 -20.66
C ASP A 34 181.27 49.37 -20.38
N LEU A 35 180.62 50.33 -21.06
CA LEU A 35 179.18 50.56 -20.92
C LEU A 35 178.35 49.43 -21.53
N GLN A 36 178.84 48.86 -22.63
CA GLN A 36 178.20 47.73 -23.31
C GLN A 36 178.26 46.47 -22.43
N LEU A 37 179.38 46.25 -21.75
CA LEU A 37 179.56 45.15 -20.79
C LEU A 37 178.62 45.28 -19.58
N GLN A 38 178.45 46.50 -19.04
CA GLN A 38 177.53 46.74 -17.91
C GLN A 38 176.05 46.51 -18.30
N LEU A 39 175.65 46.90 -19.51
CA LEU A 39 174.29 46.67 -20.00
C LEU A 39 174.01 45.17 -20.21
N GLU A 40 174.97 44.42 -20.74
CA GLU A 40 174.88 42.96 -20.89
C GLU A 40 174.78 42.26 -19.52
N GLN A 41 175.59 42.66 -18.54
CA GLN A 41 175.53 42.12 -17.17
C GLN A 41 174.19 42.41 -16.49
N SER A 42 173.68 43.64 -16.59
CA SER A 42 172.38 44.03 -16.03
C SER A 42 171.23 43.27 -16.68
N SER A 43 171.25 43.15 -18.01
CA SER A 43 170.24 42.41 -18.78
C SER A 43 170.25 40.92 -18.43
N ALA A 44 171.43 40.33 -18.24
CA ALA A 44 171.58 38.94 -17.79
C ALA A 44 171.02 38.73 -16.37
N ASN A 45 171.26 39.65 -15.44
CA ASN A 45 170.71 39.59 -14.08
C ASN A 45 169.17 39.67 -14.08
N VAL A 46 168.59 40.60 -14.85
CA VAL A 46 167.12 40.71 -14.98
C VAL A 46 166.51 39.46 -15.61
N ALA A 47 167.17 38.87 -16.62
CA ALA A 47 166.73 37.61 -17.22
C ALA A 47 166.75 36.46 -16.20
N ARG A 48 167.81 36.36 -15.39
CA ARG A 48 167.94 35.35 -14.33
C ARG A 48 166.86 35.51 -13.25
N ASP A 49 166.64 36.72 -12.75
CA ASP A 49 165.68 36.95 -11.68
C ASP A 49 164.23 36.79 -12.18
N ARG A 50 163.94 37.12 -13.45
CA ARG A 50 162.65 36.81 -14.09
C ARG A 50 162.44 35.31 -14.25
N ALA A 51 163.47 34.55 -14.61
CA ALA A 51 163.39 33.09 -14.66
C ALA A 51 163.12 32.50 -13.27
N ALA A 52 163.85 32.94 -12.24
CA ALA A 52 163.64 32.50 -10.86
C ALA A 52 162.22 32.83 -10.34
N LEU A 53 161.67 34.00 -10.67
CA LEU A 53 160.30 34.36 -10.32
C LEU A 53 159.27 33.50 -11.06
N ALA A 54 159.50 33.21 -12.34
CA ALA A 54 158.63 32.34 -13.12
C ALA A 54 158.61 30.91 -12.55
N ASP A 55 159.77 30.37 -12.19
CA ASP A 55 159.90 29.05 -11.55
C ASP A 55 159.20 29.03 -10.18
N ALA A 56 159.43 30.03 -9.33
CA ALA A 56 158.79 30.11 -8.02
C ALA A 56 157.25 30.25 -8.13
N ARG A 57 156.75 31.01 -9.11
CA ARG A 57 155.31 31.10 -9.40
C ARG A 57 154.75 29.78 -9.91
N ALA A 58 155.45 29.08 -10.80
CA ALA A 58 155.03 27.78 -11.29
C ALA A 58 154.94 26.74 -10.16
N VAL A 59 155.92 26.73 -9.24
CA VAL A 59 155.91 25.88 -8.05
C VAL A 59 154.74 26.24 -7.12
N HIS A 60 154.53 27.51 -6.82
CA HIS A 60 153.41 27.96 -5.97
C HIS A 60 152.05 27.60 -6.59
N GLU A 61 151.85 27.85 -7.89
CA GLU A 61 150.61 27.47 -8.58
C GLU A 61 150.43 25.96 -8.68
N GLY A 62 151.52 25.18 -8.76
CA GLY A 62 151.50 23.72 -8.65
C GLY A 62 151.01 23.27 -7.28
N LEU A 63 151.65 23.75 -6.21
CA LEU A 63 151.28 23.45 -4.82
C LEU A 63 149.86 23.90 -4.48
N ARG A 64 149.43 25.07 -4.97
CA ARG A 64 148.05 25.56 -4.77
C ARG A 64 147.03 24.64 -5.44
N ARG A 65 147.29 24.21 -6.68
CA ARG A 65 146.43 23.25 -7.40
C ARG A 65 146.38 21.89 -6.68
N GLU A 66 147.51 21.40 -6.17
CA GLU A 66 147.54 20.16 -5.37
C GLU A 66 146.76 20.28 -4.06
N ALA A 67 146.90 21.41 -3.35
CA ALA A 67 146.15 21.67 -2.12
C ALA A 67 144.64 21.74 -2.39
N GLU A 68 144.21 22.45 -3.45
CA GLU A 68 142.81 22.50 -3.88
C GLU A 68 142.28 21.11 -4.28
N ALA A 69 143.09 20.28 -4.96
CA ALA A 69 142.69 18.92 -5.33
C ALA A 69 142.56 18.00 -4.10
N ARG A 70 143.47 18.12 -3.12
CA ARG A 70 143.40 17.37 -1.86
C ARG A 70 142.20 17.81 -1.01
N ALA A 71 141.91 19.11 -0.94
CA ALA A 71 140.74 19.65 -0.25
C ALA A 71 139.44 19.09 -0.86
N ARG A 72 139.29 19.18 -2.19
CA ARG A 72 138.14 18.57 -2.89
C ARG A 72 138.03 17.06 -2.66
N ARG A 73 139.15 16.35 -2.57
CA ARG A 73 139.16 14.90 -2.30
C ARG A 73 138.72 14.60 -0.86
N LEU A 74 139.14 15.39 0.13
CA LEU A 74 138.70 15.26 1.51
C LEU A 74 137.20 15.55 1.66
N ASP A 75 136.69 16.57 0.99
CA ASP A 75 135.25 16.87 0.97
C ASP A 75 134.44 15.74 0.34
N ALA A 76 134.92 15.18 -0.78
CA ALA A 76 134.28 14.03 -1.42
C ALA A 76 134.27 12.78 -0.50
N ILE A 77 135.39 12.47 0.15
CA ILE A 77 135.47 11.36 1.12
C ILE A 77 134.57 11.63 2.33
N GLY A 78 134.49 12.88 2.80
CA GLY A 78 133.60 13.29 3.89
C GLY A 78 132.13 13.06 3.53
N ALA A 79 131.72 13.48 2.33
CA ALA A 79 130.38 13.26 1.81
C ALA A 79 130.07 11.76 1.62
N GLU A 80 131.00 10.98 1.05
CA GLU A 80 130.84 9.53 0.89
C GLU A 80 130.70 8.84 2.25
N ARG A 81 131.56 9.18 3.23
CA ARG A 81 131.48 8.63 4.58
C ARG A 81 130.15 8.96 5.26
N SER A 82 129.66 10.19 5.13
CA SER A 82 128.36 10.59 5.68
C SER A 82 127.22 9.78 5.07
N ASN A 83 127.22 9.59 3.74
CA ASN A 83 126.21 8.79 3.05
C ASN A 83 126.25 7.32 3.48
N TRP A 84 127.44 6.73 3.64
CA TRP A 84 127.57 5.36 4.12
C TRP A 84 127.12 5.18 5.58
N LEU A 85 127.37 6.17 6.44
CA LEU A 85 126.88 6.15 7.83
C LEU A 85 125.35 6.24 7.87
N GLU A 86 124.75 7.16 7.10
CA GLU A 86 123.29 7.29 7.01
C GLU A 86 122.64 6.01 6.45
N ARG A 87 123.25 5.38 5.44
CA ARG A 87 122.78 4.08 4.92
C ARG A 87 122.87 2.96 5.95
N ALA A 88 123.96 2.91 6.73
CA ALA A 88 124.12 1.91 7.77
C ALA A 88 123.11 2.09 8.90
N GLU A 89 122.84 3.33 9.31
CA GLU A 89 121.82 3.67 10.31
C GLU A 89 120.42 3.29 9.82
N ASN A 90 120.07 3.68 8.59
CA ASN A 90 118.79 3.32 7.98
C ASN A 90 118.61 1.80 7.85
N ALA A 91 119.66 1.07 7.44
CA ALA A 91 119.63 -0.38 7.36
C ALA A 91 119.46 -1.02 8.74
N SER A 92 120.13 -0.51 9.78
CA SER A 92 119.99 -0.99 11.16
C SER A 92 118.56 -0.80 11.67
N THR A 93 117.96 0.37 11.43
CA THR A 93 116.56 0.65 11.78
C THR A 93 115.60 -0.28 11.04
N GLN A 94 115.84 -0.53 9.75
CA GLN A 94 115.02 -1.45 8.95
C GLN A 94 115.12 -2.89 9.44
N ILE A 95 116.32 -3.36 9.80
CA ILE A 95 116.54 -4.71 10.35
C ILE A 95 115.83 -4.87 11.69
N ALA A 96 115.90 -3.87 12.57
CA ALA A 96 115.19 -3.89 13.85
C ALA A 96 113.66 -4.00 13.64
N SER A 97 113.09 -3.15 12.78
CA SER A 97 111.66 -3.18 12.45
C SER A 97 111.21 -4.52 11.85
N LEU A 98 112.02 -5.12 10.95
CA LEU A 98 111.72 -6.44 10.40
C LEU A 98 111.85 -7.55 11.44
N GLY A 99 112.78 -7.42 12.39
CA GLY A 99 112.91 -8.34 13.52
C GLY A 99 111.68 -8.34 14.43
N GLU A 100 111.18 -7.15 14.78
CA GLU A 100 109.94 -7.00 15.57
C GLU A 100 108.74 -7.59 14.83
N ARG A 101 108.55 -7.22 13.56
CA ARG A 101 107.44 -7.76 12.73
C ARG A 101 107.50 -9.28 12.58
N LYS A 102 108.70 -9.85 12.48
CA LYS A 102 108.89 -11.31 12.43
C LYS A 102 108.46 -11.95 13.75
N ALA A 103 108.88 -11.40 14.89
CA ALA A 103 108.51 -11.91 16.20
C ALA A 103 106.99 -11.84 16.44
N GLU A 104 106.35 -10.73 16.05
CA GLU A 104 104.89 -10.59 16.10
C GLU A 104 104.17 -11.64 15.24
N ALA A 105 104.63 -11.85 14.01
CA ALA A 105 104.06 -12.83 13.10
C ALA A 105 104.26 -14.28 13.59
N GLU A 106 105.40 -14.59 14.21
CA GLU A 106 105.67 -15.90 14.81
C GLU A 106 104.75 -16.15 16.03
N ALA A 107 104.58 -15.16 16.91
CA ALA A 107 103.69 -15.24 18.05
C ALA A 107 102.20 -15.33 17.66
N GLU A 108 101.78 -14.65 16.58
CA GLU A 108 100.43 -14.81 16.01
C GLU A 108 100.24 -16.20 15.40
N ARG A 109 101.23 -16.71 14.66
CA ARG A 109 101.16 -18.06 14.08
C ARG A 109 101.04 -19.14 15.15
N GLU A 110 101.77 -19.01 16.26
CA GLU A 110 101.70 -19.97 17.37
C GLU A 110 100.33 -19.91 18.08
N ARG A 111 99.79 -18.70 18.31
CA ARG A 111 98.43 -18.54 18.86
C ARG A 111 97.34 -19.12 17.95
N LEU A 112 97.51 -19.02 16.63
CA LEU A 112 96.55 -19.52 15.66
C LEU A 112 96.76 -20.99 15.28
N ALA A 113 97.84 -21.64 15.74
CA ALA A 113 98.16 -23.02 15.36
C ALA A 113 97.06 -24.01 15.77
N ASP A 114 96.48 -23.83 16.96
CA ASP A 114 95.47 -24.73 17.53
C ASP A 114 94.03 -24.31 17.19
N ALA A 115 93.84 -23.10 16.66
CA ALA A 115 92.51 -22.55 16.36
C ALA A 115 91.70 -23.42 15.36
N PRO A 116 92.27 -23.99 14.28
CA PRO A 116 91.54 -24.89 13.38
C PRO A 116 91.00 -26.13 14.10
N ASP A 117 91.79 -26.75 14.96
CA ASP A 117 91.40 -27.96 15.69
C ASP A 117 90.31 -27.67 16.72
N GLU A 118 90.38 -26.53 17.41
CA GLU A 118 89.31 -26.07 18.30
C GLU A 118 88.00 -25.80 17.55
N ILE A 119 88.08 -25.15 16.39
CA ILE A 119 86.91 -24.86 15.55
C ILE A 119 86.30 -26.17 15.04
N ASP A 120 87.10 -27.13 14.60
CA ASP A 120 86.62 -28.42 14.13
C ASP A 120 86.05 -29.28 15.26
N ALA A 121 86.59 -29.20 16.48
CA ALA A 121 86.00 -29.83 17.66
C ALA A 121 84.62 -29.21 17.99
N LYS A 122 84.52 -27.88 18.04
CA LYS A 122 83.26 -27.16 18.27
C LYS A 122 82.24 -27.47 17.17
N ARG A 123 82.66 -27.49 15.90
CA ARG A 123 81.82 -27.84 14.76
C ARG A 123 81.26 -29.25 14.88
N ARG A 124 82.09 -30.24 15.22
CA ARG A 124 81.65 -31.63 15.43
C ARG A 124 80.65 -31.74 16.58
N ALA A 125 80.90 -31.05 17.70
CA ALA A 125 79.98 -31.03 18.82
C ALA A 125 78.61 -30.42 18.44
N LEU A 126 78.61 -29.28 17.75
CA LEU A 126 77.37 -28.63 17.28
C LEU A 126 76.61 -29.48 16.26
N LEU A 127 77.30 -30.15 15.33
CA LEU A 127 76.67 -31.06 14.37
C LEU A 127 76.04 -32.26 15.08
N SER A 128 76.67 -32.79 16.12
CA SER A 128 76.09 -33.86 16.93
C SER A 128 74.82 -33.39 17.65
N GLN A 129 74.86 -32.21 18.28
CA GLN A 129 73.70 -31.63 18.96
C GLN A 129 72.55 -31.31 17.99
N LEU A 130 72.87 -30.80 16.80
CA LEU A 130 71.88 -30.55 15.75
C LEU A 130 71.21 -31.85 15.32
N THR A 131 71.99 -32.90 15.09
CA THR A 131 71.48 -34.22 14.71
C THR A 131 70.55 -34.77 15.81
N GLU A 132 70.94 -34.68 17.07
CA GLU A 132 70.12 -35.09 18.21
C GLU A 132 68.81 -34.28 18.28
N ALA A 133 68.89 -32.95 18.19
CA ALA A 133 67.72 -32.07 18.19
C ALA A 133 66.78 -32.36 17.01
N GLU A 134 67.31 -32.62 15.82
CA GLU A 134 66.52 -33.00 14.64
C GLU A 134 65.80 -34.34 14.84
N THR A 135 66.47 -35.33 15.44
CA THR A 135 65.85 -36.63 15.75
C THR A 135 64.72 -36.48 16.77
N LEU A 136 64.92 -35.69 17.83
CA LEU A 136 63.91 -35.40 18.83
C LEU A 136 62.73 -34.63 18.25
N ARG A 137 62.99 -33.60 17.42
CA ARG A 137 61.96 -32.83 16.72
C ARG A 137 61.12 -33.72 15.82
N LYS A 138 61.75 -34.62 15.06
CA LYS A 138 61.06 -35.56 14.18
C LYS A 138 60.18 -36.53 14.99
N ALA A 139 60.72 -37.12 16.06
CA ALA A 139 59.96 -38.02 16.92
C ALA A 139 58.76 -37.31 17.59
N ALA A 140 58.92 -36.05 18.00
CA ALA A 140 57.82 -35.24 18.55
C ALA A 140 56.76 -34.90 17.49
N ALA A 141 57.18 -34.58 16.26
CA ALA A 141 56.27 -34.33 15.15
C ALA A 141 55.46 -35.58 14.76
N ASP A 142 56.12 -36.75 14.71
CA ASP A 142 55.46 -38.02 14.43
C ASP A 142 54.41 -38.36 15.50
N ARG A 143 54.74 -38.16 16.79
CA ARG A 143 53.78 -38.32 17.91
C ARG A 143 52.62 -37.34 17.87
N LEU A 144 52.88 -36.08 17.50
CA LEU A 144 51.83 -35.09 17.34
C LEU A 144 50.87 -35.49 16.23
N GLN A 145 51.40 -35.89 15.07
CA GLN A 145 50.59 -36.32 13.94
C GLN A 145 49.74 -37.55 14.28
N GLU A 146 50.30 -38.52 15.01
CA GLU A 146 49.55 -39.69 15.50
C GLU A 146 48.42 -39.28 16.45
N ALA A 147 48.69 -38.37 17.39
CA ALA A 147 47.68 -37.87 18.32
C ALA A 147 46.57 -37.06 17.63
N GLU A 148 46.91 -36.21 16.66
CA GLU A 148 45.95 -35.44 15.85
C GLU A 148 45.06 -36.36 15.00
N ASN A 149 45.66 -37.38 14.37
CA ASN A 149 44.91 -38.39 13.63
C ASN A 149 43.94 -39.12 14.56
N ARG A 150 44.41 -39.52 15.75
CA ARG A 150 43.58 -40.22 16.73
C ARG A 150 42.46 -39.34 17.27
N GLN A 151 42.73 -38.07 17.52
CA GLN A 151 41.70 -37.10 17.89
C GLN A 151 40.65 -36.96 16.80
N SER A 152 41.06 -36.80 15.54
CA SER A 152 40.14 -36.70 14.40
C SER A 152 39.24 -37.93 14.26
N GLU A 153 39.79 -39.13 14.46
CA GLU A 153 39.01 -40.37 14.48
C GLU A 153 37.98 -40.40 15.62
N LEU A 154 38.39 -40.01 16.83
CA LEU A 154 37.51 -39.96 17.99
C LEU A 154 36.41 -38.90 17.84
N ASP A 155 36.72 -37.74 17.27
CA ASP A 155 35.73 -36.68 17.02
C ASP A 155 34.70 -37.12 15.98
N LYS A 156 35.12 -37.83 14.92
CA LYS A 156 34.20 -38.45 13.95
C LYS A 156 33.32 -39.50 14.62
N ALA A 157 33.89 -40.36 15.46
CA ALA A 157 33.14 -41.37 16.19
C ALA A 157 32.14 -40.75 17.17
N ALA A 158 32.53 -39.69 17.89
CA ALA A 158 31.67 -38.96 18.80
C ALA A 158 30.52 -38.27 18.05
N THR A 159 30.82 -37.61 16.93
CA THR A 159 29.80 -36.99 16.08
C THR A 159 28.81 -38.02 15.55
N GLY A 160 29.30 -39.17 15.07
CA GLY A 160 28.46 -40.28 14.63
C GLY A 160 27.57 -40.81 15.77
N ALA A 161 28.13 -41.03 16.96
CA ALA A 161 27.37 -41.47 18.13
C ALA A 161 26.28 -40.47 18.55
N ILE A 162 26.55 -39.17 18.47
CA ILE A 162 25.57 -38.10 18.74
C ILE A 162 24.44 -38.14 17.71
N GLN A 163 24.76 -38.29 16.42
CA GLN A 163 23.76 -38.43 15.36
C GLN A 163 22.89 -39.67 15.57
N PHE A 164 23.49 -40.83 15.81
CA PHE A 164 22.74 -42.07 16.12
C PHE A 164 21.85 -41.92 17.36
N LEU A 165 22.33 -41.24 18.41
CA LEU A 165 21.51 -40.98 19.60
C LEU A 165 20.31 -40.07 19.28
N ALA A 166 20.50 -39.05 18.44
CA ALA A 166 19.43 -38.17 18.01
C ALA A 166 18.35 -38.94 17.21
N GLU A 167 18.77 -39.75 16.24
CA GLU A 167 17.87 -40.60 15.44
C GLU A 167 17.14 -41.64 16.29
N ALA A 168 17.82 -42.26 17.27
CA ALA A 168 17.22 -43.20 18.21
C ALA A 168 16.19 -42.52 19.12
N ARG A 169 16.48 -41.29 19.58
CA ARG A 169 15.52 -40.48 20.37
C ARG A 169 14.29 -40.11 19.55
N GLU A 170 14.47 -39.66 18.32
CA GLU A 170 13.35 -39.34 17.43
C GLU A 170 12.49 -40.58 17.14
N SER A 171 13.14 -41.72 16.86
CA SER A 171 12.44 -42.99 16.65
C SER A 171 11.67 -43.44 17.89
N ARG A 172 12.25 -43.27 19.08
CA ARG A 172 11.58 -43.55 20.36
C ARG A 172 10.36 -42.66 20.55
N VAL A 173 10.49 -41.34 20.38
CA VAL A 173 9.37 -40.40 20.54
C VAL A 173 8.24 -40.74 19.57
N ARG A 174 8.55 -41.01 18.30
CA ARG A 174 7.55 -41.45 17.30
C ARG A 174 6.87 -42.76 17.70
N ALA A 175 7.60 -43.70 18.31
CA ALA A 175 7.02 -44.94 18.80
C ALA A 175 6.13 -44.72 20.04
N GLU A 176 6.53 -43.85 20.97
CA GLU A 176 5.75 -43.47 22.15
C GLU A 176 4.45 -42.74 21.75
N GLU A 177 4.50 -41.82 20.78
CA GLU A 177 3.32 -41.15 20.23
C GLU A 177 2.36 -42.14 19.57
N ARG A 178 2.88 -43.07 18.75
CA ARG A 178 2.06 -44.12 18.13
C ARG A 178 1.42 -45.03 19.17
N LEU A 179 2.15 -45.40 20.21
CA LEU A 179 1.62 -46.20 21.31
C LEU A 179 0.50 -45.45 22.04
N THR A 180 0.72 -44.18 22.38
CA THR A 180 -0.26 -43.33 23.06
C THR A 180 -1.52 -43.17 22.22
N ALA A 181 -1.38 -42.85 20.93
CA ALA A 181 -2.51 -42.74 20.01
C ALA A 181 -3.27 -44.07 19.85
N ALA A 182 -2.55 -45.21 19.80
CA ALA A 182 -3.17 -46.53 19.75
C ALA A 182 -3.91 -46.88 21.04
N ASP A 183 -3.37 -46.53 22.22
CA ASP A 183 -4.01 -46.72 23.51
C ASP A 183 -5.26 -45.85 23.68
N GLU A 184 -5.19 -44.57 23.31
CA GLU A 184 -6.34 -43.67 23.28
C GLU A 184 -7.43 -44.19 22.34
N ARG A 185 -7.05 -44.61 21.13
CA ARG A 185 -8.00 -45.20 20.18
C ARG A 185 -8.62 -46.49 20.72
N ARG A 186 -7.84 -47.34 21.39
CA ARG A 186 -8.36 -48.55 22.06
C ARG A 186 -9.38 -48.18 23.12
N LEU A 187 -9.09 -47.20 23.98
CA LEU A 187 -9.99 -46.75 25.03
C LEU A 187 -11.27 -46.12 24.47
N GLU A 188 -11.18 -45.30 23.43
CA GLU A 188 -12.31 -44.71 22.72
C GLU A 188 -13.22 -45.80 22.14
N VAL A 189 -12.64 -46.78 21.44
CA VAL A 189 -13.38 -47.91 20.88
C VAL A 189 -14.03 -48.73 21.99
N GLN A 190 -13.33 -49.00 23.09
CA GLN A 190 -13.88 -49.71 24.24
C GLN A 190 -15.05 -48.95 24.89
N ALA A 191 -14.94 -47.64 25.07
CA ALA A 191 -16.01 -46.81 25.60
C ALA A 191 -17.23 -46.81 24.68
N ARG A 192 -17.02 -46.64 23.37
CA ARG A 192 -18.10 -46.68 22.36
C ARG A 192 -18.82 -48.03 22.34
N ILE A 193 -18.08 -49.12 22.44
CA ILE A 193 -18.64 -50.47 22.56
C ILE A 193 -19.53 -50.56 23.81
N GLN A 194 -19.04 -50.10 24.96
CA GLN A 194 -19.81 -50.12 26.21
C GLN A 194 -21.06 -49.24 26.12
N GLU A 195 -20.99 -48.05 25.54
CA GLU A 195 -22.14 -47.15 25.38
C GLU A 195 -23.20 -47.75 24.44
N THR A 196 -22.77 -48.31 23.31
CA THR A 196 -23.69 -48.79 22.27
C THR A 196 -24.30 -50.15 22.61
N LEU A 197 -23.52 -51.06 23.19
CA LEU A 197 -23.90 -52.46 23.41
C LEU A 197 -24.06 -52.83 24.89
N ASN A 198 -23.82 -51.88 25.80
CA ASN A 198 -23.85 -52.07 27.26
C ASN A 198 -23.06 -53.30 27.76
N THR A 199 -21.95 -53.61 27.08
CA THR A 199 -21.18 -54.84 27.27
C THR A 199 -19.69 -54.57 27.08
N PRO A 200 -18.79 -55.17 27.90
CA PRO A 200 -17.35 -54.96 27.72
C PRO A 200 -16.80 -55.61 26.43
N PRO A 201 -15.72 -55.08 25.82
CA PRO A 201 -15.24 -55.50 24.49
C PRO A 201 -15.01 -57.00 24.28
N HIS A 202 -14.48 -57.68 25.30
CA HIS A 202 -14.18 -59.11 25.23
C HIS A 202 -15.44 -60.01 25.17
N LEU A 203 -16.62 -59.46 25.44
CA LEU A 203 -17.89 -60.18 25.36
C LEU A 203 -18.74 -59.79 24.14
N VAL A 204 -18.29 -58.83 23.31
CA VAL A 204 -19.04 -58.36 22.12
C VAL A 204 -19.35 -59.49 21.16
N ILE A 205 -18.43 -60.46 21.04
CA ILE A 205 -18.62 -61.63 20.18
C ILE A 205 -19.89 -62.42 20.53
N ARG A 206 -20.35 -62.40 21.79
CA ARG A 206 -21.60 -63.07 22.21
C ARG A 206 -22.85 -62.46 21.59
N HIS A 207 -22.80 -61.18 21.21
CA HIS A 207 -23.92 -60.51 20.53
C HIS A 207 -23.99 -60.83 19.03
N THR A 208 -22.93 -61.39 18.46
CA THR A 208 -22.87 -61.71 17.02
C THR A 208 -23.51 -63.05 16.68
N GLY A 209 -23.76 -63.91 17.68
CA GLY A 209 -24.27 -65.27 17.47
C GLY A 209 -23.26 -66.24 16.81
N LEU A 210 -22.00 -65.84 16.65
CA LEU A 210 -20.93 -66.67 16.11
C LEU A 210 -20.35 -67.59 17.20
N GLU A 211 -20.09 -68.86 16.86
CA GLU A 211 -19.35 -69.78 17.72
C GLU A 211 -17.86 -69.40 17.80
N ALA A 212 -17.17 -69.83 18.87
CA ALA A 212 -15.81 -69.38 19.20
C ALA A 212 -14.76 -69.64 18.10
N ASP A 213 -14.97 -70.67 17.26
CA ASP A 213 -14.07 -71.08 16.18
C ASP A 213 -14.63 -70.80 14.77
N SER A 214 -15.75 -70.08 14.65
CA SER A 214 -16.29 -69.72 13.34
C SER A 214 -15.37 -68.72 12.62
N PRO A 215 -15.14 -68.87 11.31
CA PRO A 215 -14.39 -67.89 10.54
C PRO A 215 -15.10 -66.53 10.62
N MET A 216 -14.34 -65.49 10.97
CA MET A 216 -14.87 -64.13 11.00
C MET A 216 -15.30 -63.73 9.58
N PRO A 217 -16.51 -63.16 9.41
CA PRO A 217 -16.92 -62.62 8.13
C PRO A 217 -15.95 -61.53 7.67
N GLU A 218 -15.80 -61.36 6.36
CA GLU A 218 -14.90 -60.34 5.83
C GLU A 218 -15.37 -58.94 6.25
N MET A 219 -14.51 -58.21 6.96
CA MET A 219 -14.80 -56.86 7.47
C MET A 219 -15.39 -55.90 6.42
N PRO A 220 -14.90 -55.86 5.16
CA PRO A 220 -15.48 -55.00 4.12
C PRO A 220 -16.96 -55.29 3.80
N GLU A 221 -17.41 -56.55 3.94
CA GLU A 221 -18.80 -56.92 3.70
C GLU A 221 -19.71 -56.44 4.83
N ILE A 222 -19.25 -56.60 6.08
CA ILE A 222 -19.96 -56.14 7.27
C ILE A 222 -20.07 -54.60 7.30
N GLU A 223 -19.01 -53.88 6.94
CA GLU A 223 -19.03 -52.42 6.83
C GLU A 223 -20.06 -51.93 5.81
N ARG A 224 -20.11 -52.55 4.62
CA ARG A 224 -21.13 -52.24 3.60
C ARG A 224 -22.54 -52.51 4.10
N GLN A 225 -22.75 -53.61 4.81
CA GLN A 225 -24.07 -53.96 5.36
C GLN A 225 -24.48 -52.97 6.47
N LEU A 226 -23.56 -52.60 7.36
CA LEU A 226 -23.79 -51.61 8.40
C LEU A 226 -24.14 -50.25 7.82
N ASP A 227 -23.40 -49.80 6.81
CA ASP A 227 -23.66 -48.50 6.16
C ASP A 227 -24.99 -48.50 5.42
N ARG A 228 -25.34 -49.60 4.72
CA ARG A 228 -26.67 -49.75 4.13
C ARG A 228 -27.77 -49.65 5.17
N LEU A 229 -27.66 -50.36 6.30
CA LEU A 229 -28.66 -50.34 7.37
C LEU A 229 -28.74 -48.97 8.06
N LYS A 230 -27.62 -48.25 8.25
CA LYS A 230 -27.62 -46.87 8.76
C LYS A 230 -28.34 -45.92 7.81
N ILE A 231 -28.10 -46.04 6.50
CA ILE A 231 -28.80 -45.23 5.50
C ILE A 231 -30.30 -45.57 5.49
N GLU A 232 -30.68 -46.85 5.56
CA GLU A 232 -32.09 -47.26 5.68
C GLU A 232 -32.73 -46.69 6.95
N ARG A 233 -32.04 -46.69 8.10
CA ARG A 233 -32.48 -46.06 9.34
C ARG A 233 -32.63 -44.54 9.19
N GLU A 234 -31.67 -43.85 8.58
CA GLU A 234 -31.72 -42.40 8.36
C GLU A 234 -32.83 -42.00 7.38
N ARG A 235 -33.13 -42.85 6.38
CA ARG A 235 -34.25 -42.66 5.44
C ARG A 235 -35.62 -42.73 6.12
N LEU A 236 -35.75 -43.44 7.24
CA LEU A 236 -37.00 -43.44 8.03
C LEU A 236 -37.28 -42.06 8.66
N GLY A 237 -36.29 -41.16 8.68
CA GLY A 237 -36.43 -39.83 9.23
C GLY A 237 -36.45 -39.81 10.77
N ALA A 238 -36.60 -38.62 11.33
CA ALA A 238 -36.75 -38.48 12.77
C ALA A 238 -38.12 -39.01 13.21
N VAL A 239 -38.14 -39.82 14.27
CA VAL A 239 -39.39 -40.23 14.92
C VAL A 239 -40.02 -39.00 15.56
N ASN A 240 -41.23 -38.63 15.12
CA ASN A 240 -41.97 -37.54 15.73
C ASN A 240 -42.55 -38.02 17.07
N LEU A 241 -41.81 -37.81 18.15
CA LEU A 241 -42.22 -38.19 19.52
C LEU A 241 -43.47 -37.45 20.00
N ARG A 242 -43.87 -36.36 19.32
CA ARG A 242 -45.08 -35.57 19.64
C ARG A 242 -46.28 -35.93 18.76
N ALA A 243 -46.15 -36.92 17.88
CA ALA A 243 -47.24 -37.29 16.97
C ALA A 243 -48.55 -37.65 17.69
N GLU A 244 -48.47 -38.28 18.86
CA GLU A 244 -49.65 -38.64 19.66
C GLU A 244 -50.31 -37.40 20.30
N GLU A 245 -49.50 -36.43 20.78
CA GLU A 245 -49.98 -35.15 21.29
C GLU A 245 -50.63 -34.30 20.17
N GLU A 246 -49.95 -34.17 19.02
CA GLU A 246 -50.41 -33.42 17.86
C GLU A 246 -51.69 -34.02 17.27
N GLN A 247 -51.80 -35.35 17.21
CA GLN A 247 -53.02 -36.02 16.77
C GLN A 247 -54.21 -35.66 17.68
N LYS A 248 -53.98 -35.65 19.00
CA LYS A 248 -55.02 -35.32 19.98
C LYS A 248 -55.45 -33.86 19.84
N GLU A 249 -54.51 -32.92 19.79
CA GLU A 249 -54.80 -31.48 19.60
C GLU A 249 -55.58 -31.21 18.31
N LEU A 250 -55.18 -31.85 17.19
CA LEU A 250 -55.85 -31.70 15.90
C LEU A 250 -57.26 -32.30 15.91
N SER A 251 -57.45 -33.42 16.62
CA SER A 251 -58.76 -34.07 16.75
C SER A 251 -59.73 -33.20 17.56
N ASP A 252 -59.27 -32.67 18.70
CA ASP A 252 -60.06 -31.77 19.56
C ASP A 252 -60.45 -30.49 18.78
N ARG A 253 -59.51 -29.93 18.00
CA ARG A 253 -59.77 -28.76 17.15
C ARG A 253 -60.78 -29.06 16.05
N LEU A 254 -60.72 -30.24 15.45
CA LEU A 254 -61.69 -30.65 14.43
C LEU A 254 -63.09 -30.75 15.01
N GLU A 255 -63.24 -31.35 16.19
CA GLU A 255 -64.53 -31.48 16.87
C GLU A 255 -65.15 -30.11 17.18
N ALA A 256 -64.36 -29.16 17.69
CA ALA A 256 -64.81 -27.79 17.93
C ALA A 256 -65.31 -27.09 16.65
N ILE A 257 -64.53 -27.15 15.56
CA ILE A 257 -64.91 -26.54 14.27
C ILE A 257 -66.21 -27.15 13.73
N VAL A 258 -66.40 -28.46 13.89
CA VAL A 258 -67.62 -29.14 13.44
C VAL A 258 -68.84 -28.67 14.23
N SER A 259 -68.72 -28.51 15.55
CA SER A 259 -69.79 -27.98 16.40
C SER A 259 -70.15 -26.54 16.02
N GLU A 260 -69.16 -25.65 15.88
CA GLU A 260 -69.39 -24.25 15.49
C GLU A 260 -70.10 -24.13 14.13
N ARG A 261 -69.73 -24.99 13.17
CA ARG A 261 -70.39 -25.04 11.85
C ARG A 261 -71.87 -25.37 11.99
N GLU A 262 -72.23 -26.32 12.85
CA GLU A 262 -73.62 -26.74 13.04
C GLU A 262 -74.47 -25.63 13.68
N ASP A 263 -73.91 -24.91 14.66
CA ASP A 263 -74.55 -23.74 15.28
C ASP A 263 -74.83 -22.62 14.27
N ILE A 264 -73.87 -22.33 13.38
CA ILE A 264 -74.05 -21.32 12.32
C ILE A 264 -75.19 -21.73 11.37
N ILE A 265 -75.25 -23.01 10.98
CA ILE A 265 -76.33 -23.52 10.11
C ILE A 265 -77.69 -23.34 10.78
N GLU A 266 -77.79 -23.58 12.09
CA GLU A 266 -79.03 -23.34 12.84
C GLU A 266 -79.39 -21.84 12.90
N ALA A 267 -78.42 -20.97 13.15
CA ALA A 267 -78.63 -19.52 13.16
C ALA A 267 -79.14 -19.00 11.81
N ILE A 268 -78.58 -19.51 10.70
CA ILE A 268 -79.05 -19.18 9.34
C ILE A 268 -80.52 -19.57 9.15
N ARG A 269 -80.95 -20.75 9.64
CA ARG A 269 -82.36 -21.17 9.56
C ARG A 269 -83.27 -20.21 10.33
N LYS A 270 -82.88 -19.81 11.56
CA LYS A 270 -83.65 -18.85 12.37
C LYS A 270 -83.79 -17.49 11.69
N LEU A 271 -82.70 -16.96 11.13
CA LEU A 271 -82.72 -15.67 10.41
C LEU A 271 -83.65 -15.71 9.19
N ARG A 272 -83.62 -16.79 8.41
CA ARG A 272 -84.53 -16.93 7.24
C ARG A 272 -86.01 -16.92 7.66
N GLN A 273 -86.36 -17.54 8.78
CA GLN A 273 -87.73 -17.51 9.31
C GLN A 273 -88.13 -16.09 9.74
N ALA A 274 -87.22 -15.36 10.40
CA ALA A 274 -87.48 -13.97 10.80
C ALA A 274 -87.72 -13.06 9.58
N ILE A 275 -86.92 -13.19 8.52
CA ILE A 275 -87.10 -12.43 7.27
C ILE A 275 -88.47 -12.71 6.65
N GLN A 276 -88.91 -13.98 6.61
CA GLN A 276 -90.24 -14.31 6.08
C GLN A 276 -91.38 -13.67 6.88
N SER A 277 -91.24 -13.60 8.22
CA SER A 277 -92.23 -12.92 9.07
C SER A 277 -92.28 -11.42 8.79
N LEU A 278 -91.12 -10.77 8.67
CA LEU A 278 -91.03 -9.33 8.38
C LEU A 278 -91.60 -8.99 7.00
N ASN A 279 -91.29 -9.79 5.97
CA ASN A 279 -91.83 -9.57 4.63
C ASN A 279 -93.36 -9.70 4.61
N ARG A 280 -93.94 -10.61 5.40
CA ARG A 280 -95.40 -10.73 5.53
C ARG A 280 -96.02 -9.46 6.10
N GLU A 281 -95.47 -8.94 7.19
CA GLU A 281 -95.92 -7.69 7.81
C GLU A 281 -95.73 -6.49 6.88
N GLY A 282 -94.63 -6.44 6.14
CA GLY A 282 -94.35 -5.39 5.15
C GLY A 282 -95.40 -5.34 4.03
N ARG A 283 -95.78 -6.52 3.48
CA ARG A 283 -96.83 -6.62 2.44
C ARG A 283 -98.17 -6.09 2.93
N GLU A 284 -98.58 -6.46 4.14
CA GLU A 284 -99.84 -6.01 4.74
C GLU A 284 -99.89 -4.48 4.89
N ARG A 285 -98.80 -3.86 5.38
CA ARG A 285 -98.73 -2.40 5.54
C ARG A 285 -98.70 -1.66 4.22
N LEU A 286 -97.98 -2.17 3.21
CA LEU A 286 -97.88 -1.52 1.91
C LEU A 286 -99.23 -1.51 1.19
N LEU A 287 -99.94 -2.64 1.18
CA LEU A 287 -101.28 -2.74 0.59
C LEU A 287 -102.26 -1.78 1.27
N ALA A 288 -102.25 -1.73 2.61
CA ALA A 288 -103.11 -0.82 3.36
C ALA A 288 -102.85 0.65 3.00
N ALA A 289 -101.58 1.06 2.86
CA ALA A 289 -101.24 2.43 2.45
C ALA A 289 -101.63 2.71 0.99
N PHE A 290 -101.41 1.75 0.08
CA PHE A 290 -101.78 1.85 -1.32
C PHE A 290 -103.28 2.09 -1.52
N ASP A 291 -104.12 1.32 -0.82
CA ASP A 291 -105.59 1.46 -0.92
C ASP A 291 -106.07 2.84 -0.47
N VAL A 292 -105.49 3.38 0.61
CA VAL A 292 -105.83 4.72 1.12
C VAL A 292 -105.44 5.81 0.11
N VAL A 293 -104.22 5.76 -0.43
CA VAL A 293 -103.74 6.74 -1.42
C VAL A 293 -104.58 6.66 -2.70
N ASN A 294 -104.88 5.46 -3.18
CA ASN A 294 -105.70 5.25 -4.39
C ASN A 294 -107.11 5.84 -4.22
N GLY A 295 -107.72 5.66 -3.04
CA GLY A 295 -109.02 6.27 -2.73
C GLY A 295 -108.99 7.80 -2.74
N HIS A 296 -107.96 8.43 -2.17
CA HIS A 296 -107.80 9.89 -2.23
C HIS A 296 -107.55 10.38 -3.66
N PHE A 297 -106.75 9.65 -4.44
CA PHE A 297 -106.42 9.98 -5.82
C PHE A 297 -107.65 9.96 -6.72
N GLN A 298 -108.47 8.90 -6.63
CA GLN A 298 -109.74 8.79 -7.35
C GLN A 298 -110.64 10.00 -7.08
N ARG A 299 -110.82 10.37 -5.81
CA ARG A 299 -111.68 11.48 -5.40
C ARG A 299 -111.17 12.83 -5.92
N LEU A 300 -109.88 13.13 -5.72
CA LEU A 300 -109.28 14.40 -6.12
C LEU A 300 -109.27 14.58 -7.63
N PHE A 301 -108.98 13.51 -8.37
CA PHE A 301 -109.01 13.54 -9.83
C PHE A 301 -110.41 13.85 -10.35
N SER A 302 -111.44 13.15 -9.88
CA SER A 302 -112.82 13.40 -10.30
C SER A 302 -113.26 14.83 -9.98
N HIS A 303 -112.81 15.41 -8.86
CA HIS A 303 -113.11 16.79 -8.48
C HIS A 303 -112.44 17.79 -9.43
N LEU A 304 -111.12 17.68 -9.64
CA LEU A 304 -110.35 18.57 -10.52
C LEU A 304 -110.87 18.58 -11.96
N PHE A 305 -111.24 17.42 -12.49
CA PHE A 305 -111.69 17.33 -13.88
C PHE A 305 -113.19 17.63 -14.07
N GLY A 306 -113.96 17.75 -12.98
CA GLY A 306 -115.42 17.90 -13.02
C GLY A 306 -116.14 16.64 -13.51
N GLY A 307 -115.53 15.47 -13.26
CA GLY A 307 -115.90 14.16 -13.81
C GLY A 307 -114.67 13.35 -14.25
N GLY A 308 -114.87 12.12 -14.73
CA GLY A 308 -113.77 11.19 -15.04
C GLY A 308 -113.30 10.39 -13.83
N THR A 309 -112.42 9.42 -14.06
CA THR A 309 -111.92 8.46 -13.05
C THR A 309 -110.44 8.23 -13.24
N ALA A 310 -109.64 8.19 -12.18
CA ALA A 310 -108.24 7.78 -12.25
C ALA A 310 -107.92 6.83 -11.10
N GLU A 311 -107.11 5.80 -11.35
CA GLU A 311 -106.74 4.79 -10.37
C GLU A 311 -105.25 4.45 -10.46
N LEU A 312 -104.70 4.01 -9.34
CA LEU A 312 -103.36 3.44 -9.25
C LEU A 312 -103.48 1.92 -9.43
N GLN A 313 -102.58 1.34 -10.24
CA GLN A 313 -102.48 -0.11 -10.42
C GLN A 313 -101.06 -0.58 -10.10
N LEU A 314 -100.94 -1.69 -9.38
CA LEU A 314 -99.67 -2.40 -9.20
C LEU A 314 -99.44 -3.28 -10.43
N ILE A 315 -98.27 -3.15 -11.05
CA ILE A 315 -97.87 -3.87 -12.27
C ILE A 315 -96.56 -4.64 -12.04
N GLU A 316 -96.18 -5.48 -13.00
CA GLU A 316 -94.91 -6.25 -13.06
C GLU A 316 -94.76 -7.43 -12.09
N SER A 317 -95.37 -7.42 -10.91
CA SER A 317 -95.28 -8.53 -9.95
C SER A 317 -96.58 -8.70 -9.14
N ASP A 318 -96.86 -9.95 -8.75
CA ASP A 318 -97.91 -10.29 -7.78
C ASP A 318 -97.50 -9.94 -6.33
N ASP A 319 -96.20 -9.78 -6.05
CA ASP A 319 -95.72 -9.34 -4.74
C ASP A 319 -95.72 -7.81 -4.65
N PRO A 320 -96.53 -7.19 -3.76
CA PRO A 320 -96.61 -5.74 -3.62
C PRO A 320 -95.26 -5.08 -3.34
N LEU A 321 -94.32 -5.78 -2.67
CA LEU A 321 -93.00 -5.24 -2.35
C LEU A 321 -92.06 -5.13 -3.56
N GLU A 322 -92.33 -5.89 -4.63
CA GLU A 322 -91.54 -5.93 -5.86
C GLU A 322 -92.28 -5.34 -7.07
N ALA A 323 -93.56 -4.99 -6.91
CA ALA A 323 -94.41 -4.45 -7.96
C ALA A 323 -94.08 -2.98 -8.29
N GLY A 324 -94.16 -2.63 -9.58
CA GLY A 324 -94.17 -1.26 -10.06
C GLY A 324 -95.54 -0.60 -9.86
N LEU A 325 -95.60 0.73 -9.94
CA LEU A 325 -96.85 1.49 -9.82
C LEU A 325 -97.14 2.25 -11.11
N GLU A 326 -98.32 2.02 -11.69
CA GLU A 326 -98.79 2.68 -12.91
C GLU A 326 -100.07 3.49 -12.64
N ILE A 327 -100.15 4.67 -13.28
CA ILE A 327 -101.28 5.60 -13.13
C ILE A 327 -102.16 5.48 -14.38
N LEU A 328 -103.39 4.98 -14.20
CA LEU A 328 -104.42 5.01 -15.23
C LEU A 328 -105.38 6.17 -14.97
N ALA A 329 -105.51 7.06 -15.95
CA ALA A 329 -106.42 8.19 -15.87
C ALA A 329 -107.43 8.19 -17.03
N ARG A 330 -108.67 8.53 -16.72
CA ARG A 330 -109.76 8.68 -17.69
C ARG A 330 -110.42 10.06 -17.51
N PRO A 331 -109.94 11.08 -18.24
CA PRO A 331 -110.59 12.38 -18.28
C PRO A 331 -112.04 12.27 -18.82
N PRO A 332 -112.92 13.22 -18.47
CA PRO A 332 -114.33 13.19 -18.91
C PRO A 332 -114.42 13.16 -20.44
N GLY A 333 -115.14 12.17 -20.98
CA GLY A 333 -115.32 11.98 -22.43
C GLY A 333 -114.20 11.21 -23.14
N LYS A 334 -113.11 10.82 -22.47
CA LYS A 334 -112.00 10.02 -23.05
C LYS A 334 -111.99 8.56 -22.56
N LYS A 335 -111.21 7.72 -23.24
CA LYS A 335 -110.92 6.33 -22.81
C LYS A 335 -109.82 6.34 -21.73
N PRO A 336 -109.73 5.32 -20.86
CA PRO A 336 -108.63 5.18 -19.92
C PRO A 336 -107.30 5.11 -20.66
N GLN A 337 -106.33 5.92 -20.24
CA GLN A 337 -104.99 5.98 -20.82
C GLN A 337 -103.95 6.12 -19.69
N THR A 338 -102.73 5.64 -19.96
CA THR A 338 -101.57 5.82 -19.08
C THR A 338 -101.13 7.28 -19.06
N MET A 339 -100.57 7.74 -17.95
CA MET A 339 -100.17 9.15 -17.75
C MET A 339 -99.35 9.75 -18.92
N THR A 340 -98.44 8.99 -19.52
CA THR A 340 -97.57 9.42 -20.63
C THR A 340 -98.33 9.77 -21.92
N LEU A 341 -99.59 9.33 -22.06
CA LEU A 341 -100.40 9.54 -23.27
C LEU A 341 -101.39 10.72 -23.14
N LEU A 342 -101.40 11.41 -21.99
CA LEU A 342 -102.28 12.55 -21.73
C LEU A 342 -101.75 13.85 -22.36
N SER A 343 -102.62 14.85 -22.57
CA SER A 343 -102.20 16.21 -22.96
C SER A 343 -101.35 16.84 -21.85
N GLY A 344 -100.42 17.75 -22.18
CA GLY A 344 -99.50 18.35 -21.20
C GLY A 344 -100.21 18.98 -19.97
N GLY A 345 -101.33 19.68 -20.18
CA GLY A 345 -102.15 20.22 -19.08
C GLY A 345 -102.89 19.13 -18.28
N GLU A 346 -103.34 18.06 -18.95
CA GLU A 346 -103.99 16.92 -18.29
C GLU A 346 -102.98 16.11 -17.46
N GLN A 347 -101.75 15.95 -17.96
CA GLN A 347 -100.66 15.28 -17.26
C GLN A 347 -100.27 16.06 -15.98
N ALA A 348 -100.17 17.39 -16.08
CA ALA A 348 -99.86 18.25 -14.92
C ALA A 348 -100.96 18.15 -13.84
N LEU A 349 -102.23 18.25 -14.22
CA LEU A 349 -103.35 18.11 -13.28
C LEU A 349 -103.42 16.69 -12.67
N THR A 350 -103.17 15.65 -13.46
CA THR A 350 -103.16 14.26 -12.97
C THR A 350 -102.03 14.05 -11.95
N ALA A 351 -100.82 14.49 -12.26
CA ALA A 351 -99.68 14.40 -11.34
C ALA A 351 -99.95 15.17 -10.04
N MET A 352 -100.50 16.38 -10.15
CA MET A 352 -100.86 17.19 -9.01
C MET A 352 -101.93 16.52 -8.13
N SER A 353 -102.94 15.89 -8.74
CA SER A 353 -103.95 15.13 -7.99
C SER A 353 -103.35 13.95 -7.21
N LEU A 354 -102.32 13.28 -7.73
CA LEU A 354 -101.62 12.21 -7.03
C LEU A 354 -100.77 12.75 -5.88
N ILE A 355 -100.02 13.83 -6.11
CA ILE A 355 -99.21 14.47 -5.06
C ILE A 355 -100.12 14.88 -3.89
N PHE A 356 -101.26 15.50 -4.18
CA PHE A 356 -102.23 15.87 -3.16
C PHE A 356 -102.91 14.65 -2.51
N ALA A 357 -103.14 13.55 -3.24
CA ALA A 357 -103.68 12.33 -2.66
C ALA A 357 -102.74 11.68 -1.63
N VAL A 358 -101.45 11.63 -1.97
CA VAL A 358 -100.40 11.19 -1.03
C VAL A 358 -100.35 12.14 0.17
N PHE A 359 -100.43 13.45 -0.08
CA PHE A 359 -100.45 14.45 0.98
C PHE A 359 -101.64 14.29 1.94
N LEU A 360 -102.84 13.99 1.44
CA LEU A 360 -104.02 13.77 2.28
C LEU A 360 -103.93 12.52 3.16
N THR A 361 -103.09 11.55 2.80
CA THR A 361 -102.88 10.34 3.60
C THR A 361 -102.15 10.66 4.92
N ASN A 362 -101.32 11.70 4.93
CA ASN A 362 -100.68 12.23 6.13
C ASN A 362 -100.45 13.75 5.97
N PRO A 363 -101.46 14.61 6.24
CA PRO A 363 -101.42 16.03 5.91
C PRO A 363 -100.33 16.75 6.72
N ALA A 364 -99.42 17.43 6.03
CA ALA A 364 -98.39 18.22 6.68
C ALA A 364 -98.93 19.61 7.09
N PRO A 365 -98.39 20.25 8.13
CA PRO A 365 -98.89 21.55 8.60
C PRO A 365 -98.69 22.72 7.61
N ILE A 366 -97.71 22.62 6.70
CA ILE A 366 -97.40 23.63 5.69
C ILE A 366 -97.13 22.93 4.35
N CYS A 367 -97.74 23.43 3.28
CA CYS A 367 -97.51 23.00 1.90
C CYS A 367 -97.02 24.19 1.08
N VAL A 368 -95.85 24.06 0.44
CA VAL A 368 -95.26 25.10 -0.42
C VAL A 368 -95.36 24.66 -1.86
N LEU A 369 -95.91 25.51 -2.71
CA LEU A 369 -96.22 25.26 -4.12
C LEU A 369 -95.54 26.34 -4.96
N ASP A 370 -94.55 25.96 -5.77
CA ASP A 370 -93.77 26.90 -6.59
C ASP A 370 -94.07 26.69 -8.08
N GLU A 371 -94.65 27.70 -8.72
CA GLU A 371 -95.04 27.78 -10.13
C GLU A 371 -95.78 26.54 -10.69
N VAL A 372 -96.52 25.83 -9.84
CA VAL A 372 -97.28 24.63 -10.24
C VAL A 372 -98.40 24.91 -11.25
N ASP A 373 -98.84 26.16 -11.32
CA ASP A 373 -99.87 26.63 -12.25
C ASP A 373 -99.31 27.13 -13.59
N ALA A 374 -97.98 27.22 -13.75
CA ALA A 374 -97.34 27.65 -15.00
C ALA A 374 -97.71 26.83 -16.25
N PRO A 375 -97.89 25.48 -16.20
CA PRO A 375 -98.29 24.70 -17.37
C PRO A 375 -99.81 24.61 -17.58
N LEU A 376 -100.62 25.28 -16.75
CA LEU A 376 -102.08 25.23 -16.80
C LEU A 376 -102.65 26.40 -17.61
N ASP A 377 -103.74 26.15 -18.33
CA ASP A 377 -104.53 27.23 -18.94
C ASP A 377 -105.47 27.87 -17.91
N ASP A 378 -106.03 29.05 -18.23
CA ASP A 378 -106.85 29.84 -17.31
C ASP A 378 -107.98 29.03 -16.64
N HIS A 379 -108.63 28.14 -17.39
CA HIS A 379 -109.71 27.27 -16.89
C HIS A 379 -109.21 26.20 -15.90
N ASN A 380 -108.04 25.61 -16.15
CA ASN A 380 -107.44 24.63 -15.25
C ASN A 380 -106.79 25.28 -14.02
N VAL A 381 -106.34 26.53 -14.13
CA VAL A 381 -105.88 27.34 -13.00
C VAL A 381 -107.03 27.62 -12.04
N GLU A 382 -108.24 27.93 -12.54
CA GLU A 382 -109.42 28.04 -11.68
C GLU A 382 -109.76 26.74 -10.94
N ARG A 383 -109.65 25.60 -11.63
CA ARG A 383 -109.86 24.27 -11.02
C ARG A 383 -108.85 23.96 -9.92
N PHE A 384 -107.58 24.29 -10.16
CA PHE A 384 -106.53 24.20 -9.16
C PHE A 384 -106.83 25.08 -7.94
N CYS A 385 -107.23 26.34 -8.16
CA CYS A 385 -107.61 27.25 -7.07
C CYS A 385 -108.78 26.71 -6.25
N ASN A 386 -109.83 26.20 -6.91
CA ASN A 386 -110.97 25.59 -6.21
C ASN A 386 -110.56 24.37 -5.37
N LEU A 387 -109.66 23.53 -5.89
CA LEU A 387 -109.16 22.39 -5.13
C LEU A 387 -108.41 22.86 -3.88
N MET A 388 -107.55 23.86 -4.00
CA MET A 388 -106.82 24.38 -2.84
C MET A 388 -107.74 24.99 -1.81
N ASP A 389 -108.79 25.70 -2.24
CA ASP A 389 -109.82 26.21 -1.34
C ASP A 389 -110.50 25.06 -0.57
N GLU A 390 -110.86 23.95 -1.25
CA GLU A 390 -111.43 22.76 -0.60
C GLU A 390 -110.43 22.11 0.36
N MET A 391 -109.16 21.98 -0.04
CA MET A 391 -108.12 21.38 0.80
C MET A 391 -107.81 22.23 2.03
N ALA A 392 -107.76 23.56 1.89
CA ALA A 392 -107.59 24.49 3.00
C ALA A 392 -108.81 24.50 3.93
N ALA A 393 -110.02 24.24 3.42
CA ALA A 393 -111.22 24.11 4.24
C ALA A 393 -111.32 22.74 4.96
N THR A 394 -110.80 21.67 4.35
CA THR A 394 -110.92 20.30 4.86
C THR A 394 -109.74 19.87 5.73
N THR A 395 -108.57 20.49 5.55
CA THR A 395 -107.34 20.18 6.30
C THR A 395 -106.83 21.41 7.06
N GLU A 396 -106.09 21.20 8.15
CA GLU A 396 -105.42 22.30 8.87
C GLU A 396 -104.11 22.76 8.18
N THR A 397 -103.96 22.49 6.88
CA THR A 397 -102.75 22.78 6.09
C THR A 397 -102.69 24.26 5.69
N ARG A 398 -101.55 24.90 5.89
CA ARG A 398 -101.28 26.23 5.34
C ARG A 398 -100.59 26.15 3.98
N PHE A 399 -101.20 26.73 2.95
CA PHE A 399 -100.64 26.79 1.61
C PHE A 399 -99.84 28.07 1.39
N VAL A 400 -98.61 27.94 0.89
CA VAL A 400 -97.75 29.04 0.45
C VAL A 400 -97.48 28.85 -1.04
N ILE A 401 -97.93 29.79 -1.86
CA ILE A 401 -97.88 29.65 -3.32
C ILE A 401 -97.03 30.75 -3.91
N ILE A 402 -96.10 30.36 -4.76
CA ILE A 402 -95.27 31.24 -5.56
C ILE A 402 -95.76 31.08 -7.00
N THR A 403 -96.28 32.17 -7.57
CA THR A 403 -96.87 32.17 -8.92
C THR A 403 -96.76 33.56 -9.53
N HIS A 404 -96.77 33.61 -10.87
CA HIS A 404 -96.95 34.83 -11.66
C HIS A 404 -98.34 34.89 -12.34
N ASN A 405 -99.21 33.88 -12.13
CA ASN A 405 -100.52 33.78 -12.79
C ASN A 405 -101.55 34.71 -12.10
N PRO A 406 -102.16 35.67 -12.83
CA PRO A 406 -103.13 36.60 -12.27
C PRO A 406 -104.37 35.93 -11.65
N ILE A 407 -104.82 34.78 -12.18
CA ILE A 407 -106.00 34.07 -11.67
C ILE A 407 -105.71 33.48 -10.29
N THR A 408 -104.57 32.82 -10.14
CA THR A 408 -104.12 32.28 -8.84
C THR A 408 -103.91 33.40 -7.84
N MET A 409 -103.24 34.50 -8.24
CA MET A 409 -103.05 35.67 -7.38
C MET A 409 -104.36 36.26 -6.87
N ALA A 410 -105.38 36.35 -7.73
CA ALA A 410 -106.69 36.90 -7.37
C ALA A 410 -107.46 36.03 -6.37
N ARG A 411 -107.12 34.73 -6.25
CA ARG A 411 -107.78 33.78 -5.35
C ARG A 411 -107.06 33.59 -4.01
N MET A 412 -105.91 34.23 -3.81
CA MET A 412 -105.15 34.13 -2.55
C MET A 412 -105.68 35.08 -1.47
N ASN A 413 -105.61 34.67 -0.20
CA ASN A 413 -105.99 35.55 0.91
C ASN A 413 -105.03 36.73 1.10
N ARG A 414 -103.73 36.53 0.84
CA ARG A 414 -102.69 37.54 1.04
C ARG A 414 -101.58 37.36 0.01
N LEU A 415 -101.15 38.46 -0.62
CA LEU A 415 -100.07 38.45 -1.60
C LEU A 415 -98.78 39.02 -1.00
N PHE A 416 -97.68 38.34 -1.27
CA PHE A 416 -96.33 38.80 -0.97
C PHE A 416 -95.59 38.97 -2.29
N GLY A 417 -95.46 40.21 -2.76
CA GLY A 417 -94.70 40.56 -3.95
C GLY A 417 -93.22 40.72 -3.62
N VAL A 418 -92.35 40.13 -4.43
CA VAL A 418 -90.90 40.32 -4.31
C VAL A 418 -90.46 41.29 -5.39
N THR A 419 -89.88 42.42 -5.00
CA THR A 419 -89.34 43.44 -5.91
C THR A 419 -87.84 43.60 -5.73
N MET A 420 -87.12 43.91 -6.81
CA MET A 420 -85.69 44.20 -6.79
C MET A 420 -85.47 45.68 -7.10
N ALA A 421 -85.55 46.53 -6.07
CA ALA A 421 -85.28 47.96 -6.21
C ALA A 421 -83.80 48.25 -6.49
N GLU A 422 -82.89 47.39 -6.00
CA GLU A 422 -81.45 47.42 -6.28
C GLU A 422 -81.02 46.08 -6.88
N GLN A 423 -80.11 46.13 -7.86
CA GLN A 423 -79.69 44.95 -8.60
C GLN A 423 -79.00 43.93 -7.67
N GLY A 424 -79.65 42.79 -7.43
CA GLY A 424 -79.16 41.70 -6.58
C GLY A 424 -79.70 41.69 -5.15
N VAL A 425 -80.55 42.64 -4.74
CA VAL A 425 -81.21 42.65 -3.42
C VAL A 425 -82.73 42.58 -3.59
N SER A 426 -83.32 41.45 -3.23
CA SER A 426 -84.77 41.24 -3.24
C SER A 426 -85.40 41.80 -1.96
N GLN A 427 -86.39 42.67 -2.11
CA GLN A 427 -87.22 43.18 -1.01
C GLN A 427 -88.64 42.62 -1.13
N LEU A 428 -89.20 42.22 0.01
CA LEU A 428 -90.52 41.61 0.09
C LEU A 428 -91.55 42.66 0.51
N VAL A 429 -92.58 42.84 -0.31
CA VAL A 429 -93.66 43.80 -0.10
C VAL A 429 -94.96 43.00 -0.01
N SER A 430 -95.72 43.16 1.08
CA SER A 430 -97.00 42.46 1.23
C SER A 430 -98.17 43.37 0.89
N VAL A 431 -99.12 42.85 0.11
CA VAL A 431 -100.42 43.48 -0.13
C VAL A 431 -101.50 42.52 0.37
N ASP A 432 -102.35 43.02 1.27
CA ASP A 432 -103.54 42.30 1.70
C ASP A 432 -104.70 42.65 0.75
N LEU A 433 -105.10 41.66 -0.06
CA LEU A 433 -106.11 41.86 -1.11
C LEU A 433 -107.49 42.19 -0.50
N GLN A 434 -107.85 41.61 0.64
CA GLN A 434 -109.12 41.90 1.32
C GLN A 434 -109.15 43.34 1.85
N ALA A 435 -108.01 43.85 2.34
CA ALA A 435 -107.90 45.25 2.78
C ALA A 435 -107.90 46.25 1.60
N ALA A 436 -107.37 45.86 0.44
CA ALA A 436 -107.30 46.71 -0.75
C ALA A 436 -108.66 46.87 -1.47
N GLU A 437 -109.49 45.83 -1.53
CA GLU A 437 -110.88 45.93 -2.03
C GLU A 437 -111.73 46.86 -1.15
N ALA A 438 -111.61 46.75 0.18
CA ALA A 438 -112.34 47.60 1.12
C ALA A 438 -111.99 49.10 1.04
N MET A 439 -110.75 49.45 0.67
CA MET A 439 -110.35 50.85 0.45
C MET A 439 -110.85 51.44 -0.88
N ARG A 440 -111.14 50.59 -1.88
CA ARG A 440 -111.63 51.01 -3.20
C ARG A 440 -113.15 51.22 -3.26
N GLU A 441 -113.91 50.57 -2.38
CA GLU A 441 -115.35 50.84 -2.18
C GLU A 441 -115.63 52.09 -1.31
N ALA A 442 -114.61 52.63 -0.63
CA ALA A 442 -114.70 53.81 0.23
C ALA A 442 -114.17 55.12 -0.42
N SER A 443 -113.78 55.10 -1.71
CA SER A 443 -113.27 56.25 -2.49
C SER A 443 -114.08 56.51 -3.77
#